data_AF-A0A1F3G122-F1
#
_entry.id   AF-A0A1F3G122-F1
#
_cell.length_a   1.000
_cell.length_b   1.000
_cell.length_c   1.000
_cell.angle_alpha   90.00
_cell.angle_beta   90.00
_cell.angle_gamma   90.00
#
_symmetry.space_group_name_H-M   'P 1'
#
loop_
_entity.id
_entity.type
_entity.pdbx_description
1 polymer ?
#
loop_
_entity_poly.entity_id
_entity_poly.type
_entity_poly.pdbx_seq_one_letter_code
_entity_poly.pdbx_strand_id
1 'polypeptide(L)'
;MPNTPRQNIAKWDELAEIHYYSHFITTWIAFNSWYNFSFPDIVGDRAVINHIKNNHTLAKTTFLGLLRGTNQESKQFQENIAQLHYCLQNHNISSDGQRIWFESFVVELDRSKLIINQTSRGVKYHVNITITQGNITTILATVKNAANSNLLVYNHNAFDIVDLKSKPEFIALSNMQKATIEGYLNEANPKKPVNLLTNNQPPNCIEVGQFKLINNENLIFKAIIEMLYGLRNNLFHGSLTPSPDANKVYEAAYRILKQIVEDLK
;
A
#
# COMPACT_ATOMS: atom_id res chain seq x y z
N MET A 1 15.39 -46.95 10.86
CA MET A 1 16.75 -46.39 11.05
C MET A 1 16.71 -45.45 12.25
N PRO A 2 17.72 -45.45 13.15
CA PRO A 2 17.73 -44.55 14.31
C PRO A 2 17.94 -43.10 13.84
N ASN A 3 17.21 -42.13 14.42
CA ASN A 3 17.45 -40.71 14.16
C ASN A 3 18.88 -40.36 14.57
N THR A 4 19.65 -39.77 13.65
CA THR A 4 21.01 -39.30 13.95
C THR A 4 20.95 -38.04 14.84
N PRO A 5 21.91 -37.81 15.75
CA PRO A 5 21.94 -36.59 16.59
C PRO A 5 21.79 -35.28 15.79
N ARG A 6 22.30 -35.25 14.55
CA ARG A 6 22.17 -34.12 13.63
C ARG A 6 20.73 -33.85 13.17
N GLN A 7 19.94 -34.91 12.95
CA GLN A 7 18.51 -34.78 12.65
C GLN A 7 17.71 -34.30 13.86
N ASN A 8 18.14 -34.63 15.08
CA ASN A 8 17.52 -34.12 16.30
C ASN A 8 17.79 -32.62 16.49
N ILE A 9 19.02 -32.15 16.23
CA ILE A 9 19.36 -30.71 16.31
C ILE A 9 18.44 -29.89 15.41
N ALA A 10 18.33 -30.25 14.13
CA ALA A 10 17.50 -29.51 13.18
C ALA A 10 16.01 -29.47 13.59
N LYS A 11 15.48 -30.57 14.13
CA LYS A 11 14.09 -30.62 14.62
C LYS A 11 13.86 -29.78 15.86
N TRP A 12 14.80 -29.79 16.81
CA TRP A 12 14.70 -28.95 18.01
C TRP A 12 14.85 -27.47 17.69
N ASP A 13 15.71 -27.13 16.74
CA ASP A 13 15.86 -25.78 16.19
C ASP A 13 14.55 -25.30 15.53
N GLU A 14 13.96 -26.12 14.65
CA GLU A 14 12.67 -25.86 14.01
C GLU A 14 11.53 -25.69 15.04
N LEU A 15 11.51 -26.48 16.11
CA LEU A 15 10.52 -26.36 17.18
C LEU A 15 10.72 -25.14 18.10
N ALA A 16 11.95 -24.63 18.18
CA ALA A 16 12.28 -23.46 18.98
C ALA A 16 11.96 -22.14 18.26
N GLU A 17 11.78 -22.18 16.94
CA GLU A 17 11.43 -21.03 16.12
C GLU A 17 10.10 -20.39 16.55
N ILE A 18 10.11 -19.07 16.70
CA ILE A 18 8.92 -18.31 17.05
C ILE A 18 8.13 -18.04 15.77
N HIS A 19 6.92 -18.59 15.69
CA HIS A 19 6.00 -18.28 14.60
C HIS A 19 5.31 -16.93 14.85
N TYR A 20 5.78 -15.89 14.16
CA TYR A 20 5.27 -14.53 14.32
C TYR A 20 3.93 -14.30 13.61
N TYR A 21 3.47 -15.21 12.75
CA TYR A 21 2.15 -15.12 12.12
C TYR A 21 1.02 -15.05 13.17
N SER A 22 1.03 -15.94 14.16
CA SER A 22 0.01 -15.98 15.22
C SER A 22 0.10 -14.77 16.14
N HIS A 23 1.31 -14.33 16.47
CA HIS A 23 1.56 -13.13 17.28
C HIS A 23 1.07 -11.86 16.57
N PHE A 24 1.34 -11.74 15.27
CA PHE A 24 0.84 -10.66 14.44
C PHE A 24 -0.69 -10.67 14.39
N ILE A 25 -1.33 -11.81 14.10
CA ILE A 25 -2.79 -11.94 14.08
C ILE A 25 -3.39 -11.54 15.43
N THR A 26 -2.85 -12.03 16.54
CA THR A 26 -3.37 -11.76 17.88
C THR A 26 -3.28 -10.27 18.21
N THR A 27 -2.16 -9.63 17.83
CA THR A 27 -1.97 -8.19 17.99
C THR A 27 -2.92 -7.40 17.09
N TRP A 28 -3.14 -7.86 15.85
CA TRP A 28 -4.15 -7.29 14.96
C TRP A 28 -5.56 -7.40 15.54
N ILE A 29 -5.91 -8.53 16.17
CA ILE A 29 -7.21 -8.68 16.84
C ILE A 29 -7.35 -7.64 17.96
N ALA A 30 -6.31 -7.39 18.76
CA ALA A 30 -6.34 -6.34 19.78
C ALA A 30 -6.53 -4.94 19.15
N PHE A 31 -5.82 -4.66 18.05
CA PHE A 31 -6.02 -3.42 17.28
C PHE A 31 -7.44 -3.30 16.72
N ASN A 32 -8.02 -4.41 16.25
CA ASN A 32 -9.38 -4.53 15.74
C ASN A 32 -10.43 -4.28 16.83
N SER A 33 -10.25 -4.88 18.01
CA SER A 33 -11.09 -4.60 19.17
C SER A 33 -11.05 -3.12 19.54
N TRP A 34 -9.86 -2.50 19.57
CA TRP A 34 -9.72 -1.08 19.85
C TRP A 34 -10.46 -0.21 18.82
N TYR A 35 -10.28 -0.44 17.52
CA TYR A 35 -10.90 0.41 16.51
C TYR A 35 -12.42 0.20 16.41
N ASN A 36 -12.93 -1.01 16.65
CA ASN A 36 -14.38 -1.25 16.67
C ASN A 36 -15.03 -0.56 17.88
N PHE A 37 -14.34 -0.54 19.02
CA PHE A 37 -14.79 0.20 20.19
C PHE A 37 -14.73 1.72 19.96
N SER A 38 -13.65 2.21 19.34
CA SER A 38 -13.44 3.64 19.11
C SER A 38 -14.31 4.22 18.01
N PHE A 39 -14.71 3.41 17.03
CA PHE A 39 -15.43 3.84 15.83
C PHE A 39 -16.64 2.91 15.53
N PRO A 40 -17.62 2.80 16.44
CA PRO A 40 -18.71 1.83 16.33
C PRO A 40 -19.63 2.05 15.12
N ASP A 41 -19.69 3.30 14.61
CA ASP A 41 -20.56 3.68 13.50
C ASP A 41 -19.95 3.39 12.11
N ILE A 42 -18.67 3.01 12.05
CA ILE A 42 -17.96 2.76 10.78
C ILE A 42 -17.96 1.26 10.49
N VAL A 43 -18.68 0.87 9.44
CA VAL A 43 -18.82 -0.54 9.06
C VAL A 43 -17.68 -1.00 8.15
N GLY A 44 -17.00 -2.06 8.57
CA GLY A 44 -16.03 -2.82 7.78
C GLY A 44 -14.58 -2.35 7.93
N ASP A 45 -13.67 -3.32 8.05
CA ASP A 45 -12.24 -3.10 8.31
C ASP A 45 -11.63 -2.03 7.40
N ARG A 46 -11.89 -2.11 6.09
CA ARG A 46 -11.34 -1.17 5.10
C ARG A 46 -11.77 0.28 5.35
N ALA A 47 -13.02 0.51 5.75
CA ALA A 47 -13.53 1.84 6.04
C ALA A 47 -12.89 2.40 7.32
N VAL A 48 -12.75 1.58 8.36
CA VAL A 48 -12.10 1.97 9.62
C VAL A 48 -10.61 2.26 9.42
N ILE A 49 -9.89 1.42 8.66
CA ILE A 49 -8.47 1.67 8.33
C ILE A 49 -8.31 2.99 7.56
N ASN A 50 -9.19 3.28 6.59
CA ASN A 50 -9.19 4.57 5.91
C ASN A 50 -9.50 5.74 6.86
N HIS A 51 -10.38 5.55 7.84
CA HIS A 51 -10.65 6.53 8.87
C HIS A 51 -9.40 6.80 9.73
N ILE A 52 -8.75 5.75 10.23
CA ILE A 52 -7.52 5.83 11.04
C ILE A 52 -6.40 6.57 10.30
N LYS A 53 -6.20 6.25 9.01
CA LYS A 53 -5.18 6.89 8.15
C LYS A 53 -5.40 8.39 7.94
N ASN A 54 -6.66 8.80 7.80
CA ASN A 54 -7.02 10.14 7.33
C ASN A 54 -7.45 11.11 8.42
N ASN A 55 -7.80 10.61 9.61
CA ASN A 55 -8.26 11.45 10.72
C ASN A 55 -7.23 11.48 11.87
N HIS A 56 -7.42 12.42 12.78
CA HIS A 56 -6.67 12.43 14.03
C HIS A 56 -7.20 11.31 14.94
N THR A 57 -6.39 10.29 15.19
CA THR A 57 -6.74 9.14 16.01
C THR A 57 -5.62 8.87 17.01
N LEU A 58 -5.92 8.19 18.13
CA LEU A 58 -4.90 7.83 19.12
C LEU A 58 -3.78 7.01 18.47
N ALA A 59 -4.11 6.03 17.62
CA ALA A 59 -3.11 5.25 16.87
C ALA A 59 -2.17 6.13 16.03
N LYS A 60 -2.69 7.17 15.38
CA LYS A 60 -1.87 8.13 14.63
C LYS A 60 -0.98 8.94 15.56
N THR A 61 -1.53 9.46 16.65
CA THR A 61 -0.78 10.26 17.63
C THR A 61 0.35 9.45 18.26
N THR A 62 0.07 8.21 18.69
CA THR A 62 1.04 7.24 19.20
C THR A 62 2.14 6.98 18.19
N PHE A 63 1.78 6.62 16.95
CA PHE A 63 2.76 6.34 15.90
C PHE A 63 3.70 7.52 15.65
N LEU A 64 3.14 8.74 15.54
CA LEU A 64 3.93 9.95 15.30
C LEU A 64 4.81 10.29 16.50
N GLY A 65 4.34 10.05 17.73
CA GLY A 65 5.13 10.17 18.94
C GLY A 65 6.35 9.25 18.94
N LEU A 66 6.13 7.96 18.67
CA LEU A 66 7.19 6.95 18.59
C LEU A 66 8.16 7.22 17.42
N LEU A 67 7.67 7.73 16.29
CA LEU A 67 8.52 8.05 15.14
C LEU A 67 9.43 9.25 15.43
N ARG A 68 8.94 10.27 16.15
CA ARG A 68 9.69 11.50 16.46
C ARG A 68 10.56 11.39 17.70
N GLY A 69 10.20 10.49 18.62
CA GLY A 69 10.82 10.41 19.93
C GLY A 69 12.29 9.99 19.85
N THR A 70 13.02 10.35 20.89
CA THR A 70 14.47 10.05 21.03
C THR A 70 14.76 9.11 22.20
N ASN A 71 13.72 8.71 22.94
CA ASN A 71 13.80 7.73 24.01
C ASN A 71 14.07 6.31 23.46
N GLN A 72 14.40 5.38 24.34
CA GLN A 72 14.75 4.01 23.94
C GLN A 72 13.63 3.31 23.17
N GLU A 73 12.38 3.53 23.58
CA GLU A 73 11.20 2.94 22.95
C GLU A 73 11.00 3.44 21.52
N SER A 74 11.16 4.75 21.31
CA SER A 74 11.08 5.39 19.99
C SER A 74 12.21 4.93 19.07
N LYS A 75 13.43 4.80 19.60
CA LYS A 75 14.56 4.22 18.86
C LYS A 75 14.28 2.78 18.43
N GLN A 76 13.70 1.97 19.33
CA GLN A 76 13.31 0.60 19.00
C GLN A 76 12.21 0.58 17.93
N PHE A 77 11.25 1.49 18.00
CA PHE A 77 10.18 1.62 17.00
C PHE A 77 10.74 2.00 15.62
N GLN A 78 11.64 2.97 15.55
CA GLN A 78 12.35 3.35 14.33
C GLN A 78 13.16 2.17 13.76
N GLU A 79 13.85 1.40 14.61
CA GLU A 79 14.58 0.21 14.18
C GLU A 79 13.63 -0.88 13.67
N ASN A 80 12.46 -1.06 14.28
CA ASN A 80 11.44 -2.00 13.80
C ASN A 80 10.92 -1.60 12.40
N ILE A 81 10.77 -0.30 12.12
CA ILE A 81 10.43 0.21 10.78
C ILE A 81 11.57 -0.08 9.78
N ALA A 82 12.82 0.16 10.18
CA ALA A 82 13.99 -0.17 9.37
C ALA A 82 14.05 -1.66 9.03
N GLN A 83 13.80 -2.52 10.02
CA GLN A 83 13.75 -3.97 9.84
C GLN A 83 12.60 -4.39 8.93
N LEU A 84 11.42 -3.79 9.06
CA LEU A 84 10.30 -4.06 8.15
C LEU A 84 10.67 -3.73 6.70
N HIS A 85 11.28 -2.57 6.48
CA HIS A 85 11.76 -2.17 5.15
C HIS A 85 12.78 -3.19 4.62
N TYR A 86 13.82 -3.50 5.39
CA TYR A 86 14.84 -4.47 5.01
C TYR A 86 14.22 -5.82 4.64
N CYS A 87 13.30 -6.35 5.44
CA CYS A 87 12.64 -7.62 5.16
C CYS A 87 11.80 -7.57 3.89
N LEU A 88 11.00 -6.52 3.66
CA LEU A 88 10.15 -6.36 2.47
C LEU A 88 10.96 -6.09 1.19
N GLN A 89 12.14 -5.47 1.32
CA GLN A 89 13.07 -5.25 0.20
C GLN A 89 13.67 -6.57 -0.28
N ASN A 90 14.05 -7.45 0.65
CA ASN A 90 14.68 -8.73 0.35
C ASN A 90 13.69 -9.87 0.06
N HIS A 91 12.44 -9.73 0.50
CA HIS A 91 11.43 -10.79 0.35
C HIS A 91 10.14 -10.25 -0.28
N ASN A 92 9.73 -10.88 -1.37
CA ASN A 92 8.54 -10.46 -2.11
C ASN A 92 7.28 -10.97 -1.41
N ILE A 93 6.57 -10.07 -0.75
CA ILE A 93 5.19 -10.28 -0.30
C ILE A 93 4.29 -9.35 -1.10
N SER A 94 3.24 -9.92 -1.70
CA SER A 94 2.25 -9.16 -2.47
C SER A 94 0.87 -9.29 -1.84
N SER A 95 0.07 -8.24 -1.91
CA SER A 95 -1.36 -8.24 -1.58
C SER A 95 -2.12 -7.69 -2.79
N ASP A 96 -3.21 -8.36 -3.19
CA ASP A 96 -4.02 -7.98 -4.35
C ASP A 96 -3.20 -7.77 -5.64
N GLY A 97 -2.19 -8.62 -5.84
CA GLY A 97 -1.28 -8.57 -7.00
C GLY A 97 -0.23 -7.45 -6.97
N GLN A 98 -0.19 -6.63 -5.91
CA GLN A 98 0.81 -5.57 -5.73
C GLN A 98 1.81 -5.91 -4.63
N ARG A 99 3.10 -5.72 -4.92
CA ARG A 99 4.17 -5.90 -3.93
C ARG A 99 4.04 -4.89 -2.80
N ILE A 100 4.16 -5.35 -1.57
CA ILE A 100 4.25 -4.53 -0.36
C ILE A 100 5.73 -4.22 -0.12
N TRP A 101 6.13 -2.96 -0.27
CA TRP A 101 7.52 -2.49 -0.05
C TRP A 101 7.58 -0.95 -0.06
N PHE A 102 8.70 -0.34 0.31
CA PHE A 102 8.77 1.10 0.58
C PHE A 102 8.96 1.93 -0.68
N GLU A 103 9.52 1.35 -1.73
CA GLU A 103 9.98 2.07 -2.93
C GLU A 103 8.86 2.35 -3.93
N SER A 104 7.80 1.52 -3.94
CA SER A 104 6.67 1.70 -4.84
C SER A 104 5.44 1.02 -4.27
N PHE A 105 4.67 1.74 -3.47
CA PHE A 105 3.47 1.21 -2.83
C PHE A 105 2.28 2.17 -2.88
N VAL A 106 1.09 1.62 -3.17
CA VAL A 106 -0.15 2.40 -3.25
C VAL A 106 -0.77 2.50 -1.86
N VAL A 107 -0.61 3.66 -1.23
CA VAL A 107 -1.08 3.92 0.14
C VAL A 107 -2.60 4.15 0.19
N GLU A 108 -3.14 4.79 -0.83
CA GLU A 108 -4.55 5.06 -1.01
C GLU A 108 -4.86 5.36 -2.48
N LEU A 109 -6.15 5.33 -2.82
CA LEU A 109 -6.61 5.67 -4.16
C LEU A 109 -6.71 7.19 -4.29
N ASP A 110 -5.98 7.76 -5.25
CA ASP A 110 -6.12 9.16 -5.63
C ASP A 110 -7.41 9.37 -6.43
N ARG A 111 -8.39 10.02 -5.80
CA ARG A 111 -9.70 10.28 -6.40
C ARG A 111 -9.81 11.68 -7.01
N SER A 112 -8.76 12.49 -6.96
CA SER A 112 -8.81 13.91 -7.36
C SER A 112 -9.03 14.12 -8.86
N LYS A 113 -8.67 13.14 -9.69
CA LYS A 113 -8.70 13.25 -11.17
C LYS A 113 -9.41 12.10 -11.86
N LEU A 114 -10.38 11.46 -11.19
CA LEU A 114 -11.16 10.38 -11.79
C LEU A 114 -11.92 10.81 -13.04
N ILE A 115 -12.29 12.08 -13.13
CA ILE A 115 -12.96 12.67 -14.28
C ILE A 115 -12.07 13.78 -14.84
N ILE A 116 -11.68 13.66 -16.10
CA ILE A 116 -10.92 14.66 -16.84
C ILE A 116 -11.72 15.04 -18.08
N ASN A 117 -11.92 16.34 -18.28
CA ASN A 117 -12.55 16.92 -19.46
C ASN A 117 -11.64 18.02 -19.97
N GLN A 118 -11.02 17.84 -21.15
CA GLN A 118 -10.09 18.81 -21.72
C GLN A 118 -10.33 18.99 -23.20
N THR A 119 -10.03 20.20 -23.71
CA THR A 119 -10.13 20.50 -25.14
C THR A 119 -8.81 21.12 -25.60
N SER A 120 -8.26 20.61 -26.69
CA SER A 120 -7.04 21.15 -27.30
C SER A 120 -7.19 21.16 -28.81
N ARG A 121 -6.99 22.33 -29.44
CA ARG A 121 -7.09 22.54 -30.89
C ARG A 121 -8.40 21.98 -31.49
N GLY A 122 -9.51 22.19 -30.78
CA GLY A 122 -10.84 21.70 -31.18
C GLY A 122 -11.09 20.20 -30.94
N VAL A 123 -10.10 19.43 -30.49
CA VAL A 123 -10.26 18.02 -30.11
C VAL A 123 -10.63 17.95 -28.62
N LYS A 124 -11.70 17.24 -28.29
CA LYS A 124 -12.19 17.04 -26.93
C LYS A 124 -11.74 15.68 -26.40
N TYR A 125 -11.20 15.67 -25.19
CA TYR A 125 -10.74 14.48 -24.47
C TYR A 125 -11.56 14.35 -23.20
N HIS A 126 -12.06 13.14 -22.96
CA HIS A 126 -12.76 12.80 -21.73
C HIS A 126 -12.22 11.50 -21.18
N VAL A 127 -11.90 11.47 -19.89
CA VAL A 127 -11.59 10.25 -19.14
C VAL A 127 -12.50 10.23 -17.92
N ASN A 128 -13.09 9.07 -17.63
CA ASN A 128 -13.87 8.82 -16.43
C ASN A 128 -13.53 7.43 -15.88
N ILE A 129 -13.02 7.36 -14.66
CA ILE A 129 -12.75 6.14 -13.92
C ILE A 129 -13.77 6.01 -12.79
N THR A 130 -14.58 4.95 -12.85
CA THR A 130 -15.52 4.58 -11.78
C THR A 130 -14.87 3.56 -10.86
N ILE A 131 -14.98 3.80 -9.54
CA ILE A 131 -14.44 2.94 -8.50
C ILE A 131 -15.59 2.49 -7.58
N THR A 132 -15.74 1.18 -7.41
CA THR A 132 -16.72 0.58 -6.51
C THR A 132 -15.99 -0.31 -5.51
N GLN A 133 -16.24 -0.09 -4.21
CA GLN A 133 -15.61 -0.86 -3.12
C GLN A 133 -14.06 -0.94 -3.20
N GLY A 134 -13.41 0.10 -3.75
CA GLY A 134 -11.95 0.16 -3.88
C GLY A 134 -11.39 -0.48 -5.15
N ASN A 135 -12.22 -1.08 -5.98
CA ASN A 135 -11.84 -1.63 -7.28
C ASN A 135 -12.28 -0.72 -8.41
N ILE A 136 -11.43 -0.58 -9.43
CA ILE A 136 -11.84 0.05 -10.69
C ILE A 136 -12.88 -0.88 -11.33
N THR A 137 -14.03 -0.34 -11.68
CA THR A 137 -15.12 -1.10 -12.33
C THR A 137 -15.35 -0.66 -13.76
N THR A 138 -15.08 0.61 -14.06
CA THR A 138 -15.23 1.17 -15.40
C THR A 138 -14.16 2.21 -15.66
N ILE A 139 -13.56 2.16 -16.85
CA ILE A 139 -12.74 3.21 -17.45
C ILE A 139 -13.40 3.56 -18.77
N LEU A 140 -13.86 4.80 -18.89
CA LEU A 140 -14.33 5.39 -20.14
C LEU A 140 -13.31 6.42 -20.58
N ALA A 141 -12.72 6.25 -21.77
CA ALA A 141 -11.87 7.27 -22.39
C ALA A 141 -12.40 7.58 -23.80
N THR A 142 -12.66 8.86 -24.08
CA THR A 142 -13.16 9.28 -25.40
C THR A 142 -12.33 10.42 -25.97
N VAL A 143 -12.20 10.40 -27.29
CA VAL A 143 -11.61 11.49 -28.08
C VAL A 143 -12.63 11.87 -29.15
N LYS A 144 -13.00 13.14 -29.22
CA LYS A 144 -13.91 13.68 -30.23
C LYS A 144 -13.25 14.80 -31.02
N ASN A 145 -13.51 14.87 -32.32
CA ASN A 145 -13.05 15.98 -33.15
C ASN A 145 -13.88 17.26 -32.90
N ALA A 146 -13.53 18.34 -33.60
CA ALA A 146 -14.24 19.62 -33.51
C ALA A 146 -15.72 19.54 -33.94
N ALA A 147 -16.06 18.60 -34.82
CA ALA A 147 -17.42 18.30 -35.25
C ALA A 147 -18.18 17.38 -34.28
N ASN A 148 -17.64 17.11 -33.08
CA ASN A 148 -18.17 16.16 -32.09
C ASN A 148 -18.25 14.68 -32.56
N SER A 149 -17.64 14.32 -33.69
CA SER A 149 -17.54 12.91 -34.10
C SER A 149 -16.56 12.16 -33.19
N ASN A 150 -16.93 10.96 -32.76
CA ASN A 150 -16.06 10.11 -31.94
C ASN A 150 -14.90 9.59 -32.79
N LEU A 151 -13.67 9.88 -32.36
CA LEU A 151 -12.43 9.31 -32.89
C LEU A 151 -11.98 8.09 -32.07
N LEU A 152 -12.30 8.08 -30.77
CA LEU A 152 -12.05 6.96 -29.85
C LEU A 152 -13.19 6.90 -28.84
N VAL A 153 -13.67 5.68 -28.56
CA VAL A 153 -14.49 5.36 -27.39
C VAL A 153 -13.95 4.07 -26.78
N TYR A 154 -13.17 4.21 -25.72
CA TYR A 154 -12.58 3.10 -24.99
C TYR A 154 -13.39 2.84 -23.73
N ASN A 155 -13.80 1.59 -23.53
CA ASN A 155 -14.43 1.11 -22.31
C ASN A 155 -13.70 -0.13 -21.81
N HIS A 156 -13.28 -0.12 -20.56
CA HIS A 156 -12.64 -1.28 -19.94
C HIS A 156 -12.94 -1.36 -18.44
N ASN A 157 -12.73 -2.52 -17.82
CA ASN A 157 -13.02 -2.77 -16.40
C ASN A 157 -11.76 -2.77 -15.53
N ALA A 158 -10.57 -2.67 -16.13
CA ALA A 158 -9.29 -2.59 -15.45
C ALA A 158 -8.43 -1.48 -16.04
N PHE A 159 -7.45 -1.01 -15.26
CA PHE A 159 -6.46 -0.09 -15.77
C PHE A 159 -5.44 -0.83 -16.63
N ASP A 160 -5.63 -0.79 -17.94
CA ASP A 160 -4.75 -1.44 -18.93
C ASP A 160 -4.48 -0.49 -20.11
N ILE A 161 -3.25 0.03 -20.15
CA ILE A 161 -2.79 0.89 -21.25
C ILE A 161 -2.42 0.05 -22.47
N VAL A 162 -2.00 -1.20 -22.29
CA VAL A 162 -1.63 -2.09 -23.40
C VAL A 162 -2.90 -2.43 -24.19
N ASP A 163 -4.00 -2.75 -23.49
CA ASP A 163 -5.29 -2.96 -24.14
C ASP A 163 -5.78 -1.72 -24.88
N LEU A 164 -5.69 -0.52 -24.28
CA LEU A 164 -6.00 0.74 -24.98
C LEU A 164 -5.19 0.88 -26.28
N LYS A 165 -3.87 0.64 -26.21
CA LYS A 165 -2.96 0.77 -27.35
C LYS A 165 -3.24 -0.22 -28.46
N SER A 166 -3.86 -1.35 -28.14
CA SER A 166 -4.25 -2.38 -29.10
C SER A 166 -5.51 -2.02 -29.91
N LYS A 167 -6.31 -1.03 -29.48
CA LYS A 167 -7.58 -0.71 -30.14
C LYS A 167 -7.38 -0.07 -31.51
N PRO A 168 -8.08 -0.52 -32.57
CA PRO A 168 -7.97 0.07 -33.91
C PRO A 168 -8.23 1.58 -33.93
N GLU A 169 -9.21 2.05 -33.15
CA GLU A 169 -9.56 3.47 -33.02
C GLU A 169 -8.40 4.26 -32.41
N PHE A 170 -7.71 3.69 -31.44
CA PHE A 170 -6.53 4.30 -30.85
C PHE A 170 -5.36 4.35 -31.84
N ILE A 171 -5.12 3.26 -32.58
CA ILE A 171 -4.08 3.18 -33.61
C ILE A 171 -4.30 4.24 -34.70
N ALA A 172 -5.55 4.53 -35.07
CA ALA A 172 -5.92 5.53 -36.06
C ALA A 172 -5.71 6.99 -35.60
N LEU A 173 -5.55 7.25 -34.29
CA LEU A 173 -5.29 8.60 -33.79
C LEU A 173 -3.92 9.13 -34.22
N SER A 174 -3.81 10.46 -34.34
CA SER A 174 -2.52 11.13 -34.49
C SER A 174 -1.62 10.93 -33.25
N ASN A 175 -0.30 11.03 -33.43
CA ASN A 175 0.65 10.87 -32.31
C ASN A 175 0.39 11.83 -31.15
N MET A 176 -0.05 13.06 -31.44
CA MET A 176 -0.40 14.04 -30.41
C MET A 176 -1.66 13.62 -29.63
N GLN A 177 -2.68 13.11 -30.33
CA GLN A 177 -3.91 12.62 -29.69
C GLN A 177 -3.63 11.40 -28.82
N LYS A 178 -2.80 10.46 -29.31
CA LYS A 178 -2.34 9.28 -28.55
C LYS A 178 -1.65 9.70 -27.26
N ALA A 179 -0.62 10.55 -27.35
CA ALA A 179 0.10 11.05 -26.18
C ALA A 179 -0.81 11.78 -25.19
N THR A 180 -1.77 12.57 -25.69
CA THR A 180 -2.69 13.35 -24.85
C THR A 180 -3.65 12.44 -24.09
N ILE A 181 -4.32 11.49 -24.75
CA ILE A 181 -5.28 10.60 -24.08
C ILE A 181 -4.57 9.60 -23.15
N GLU A 182 -3.37 9.13 -23.50
CA GLU A 182 -2.53 8.32 -22.60
C GLU A 182 -2.13 9.12 -21.36
N GLY A 183 -1.73 10.39 -21.53
CA GLY A 183 -1.40 11.28 -20.42
C GLY A 183 -2.56 11.46 -19.45
N TYR A 184 -3.75 11.77 -19.96
CA TYR A 184 -4.95 11.92 -19.13
C TYR A 184 -5.37 10.61 -18.48
N LEU A 185 -5.26 9.48 -19.17
CA LEU A 185 -5.58 8.19 -18.57
C LEU A 185 -4.63 7.86 -17.42
N ASN A 186 -3.32 8.07 -17.60
CA ASN A 186 -2.32 7.91 -16.54
C ASN A 186 -2.56 8.86 -15.36
N GLU A 187 -2.91 10.11 -15.64
CA GLU A 187 -3.19 11.13 -14.62
C GLU A 187 -4.44 10.77 -13.79
N ALA A 188 -5.45 10.21 -14.45
CA ALA A 188 -6.68 9.72 -13.83
C ALA A 188 -6.50 8.41 -13.06
N ASN A 189 -5.40 7.66 -13.29
CA ASN A 189 -5.15 6.41 -12.58
C ASN A 189 -5.11 6.65 -11.07
N PRO A 190 -6.05 6.07 -10.30
CA PRO A 190 -6.11 6.30 -8.86
C PRO A 190 -5.01 5.57 -8.10
N LYS A 191 -4.42 4.52 -8.69
CA LYS A 191 -3.37 3.71 -8.05
C LYS A 191 -2.01 4.35 -8.27
N LYS A 192 -1.70 5.39 -7.48
CA LYS A 192 -0.43 6.12 -7.55
C LYS A 192 0.54 5.60 -6.50
N PRO A 193 1.57 4.80 -6.87
CA PRO A 193 2.55 4.35 -5.91
C PRO A 193 3.41 5.53 -5.42
N VAL A 194 3.81 5.47 -4.15
CA VAL A 194 4.76 6.40 -3.55
C VAL A 194 6.05 5.67 -3.17
N ASN A 195 7.16 6.41 -3.17
CA ASN A 195 8.42 5.99 -2.60
C ASN A 195 8.59 6.66 -1.23
N LEU A 196 8.76 5.88 -0.18
CA LEU A 196 8.98 6.37 1.18
C LEU A 196 10.45 6.66 1.47
N LEU A 197 11.39 6.17 0.66
CA LEU A 197 12.82 6.40 0.81
C LEU A 197 13.27 7.70 0.17
N THR A 198 14.36 8.27 0.68
CA THR A 198 14.98 9.47 0.10
C THR A 198 16.50 9.46 0.29
N ASN A 199 17.21 10.16 -0.61
CA ASN A 199 18.63 10.45 -0.48
C ASN A 199 18.91 11.82 0.17
N ASN A 200 17.85 12.53 0.58
CA ASN A 200 17.98 13.80 1.28
C ASN A 200 18.71 13.62 2.63
N GLN A 201 19.28 14.71 3.13
CA GLN A 201 19.91 14.76 4.45
C GLN A 201 18.97 15.43 5.47
N PRO A 202 19.14 15.19 6.78
CA PRO A 202 18.43 15.94 7.80
C PRO A 202 18.62 17.46 7.62
N PRO A 203 17.59 18.30 7.84
CA PRO A 203 16.27 17.97 8.38
C PRO A 203 15.23 17.56 7.31
N ASN A 204 15.64 17.33 6.05
CA ASN A 204 14.74 17.03 4.93
C ASN A 204 14.46 15.52 4.77
N CYS A 205 14.77 14.72 5.79
CA CYS A 205 14.45 13.31 5.90
C CYS A 205 14.23 12.92 7.36
N ILE A 206 13.62 11.75 7.58
CA ILE A 206 13.49 11.11 8.89
C ILE A 206 14.39 9.89 8.90
N GLU A 207 15.30 9.81 9.85
CA GLU A 207 16.22 8.68 9.99
C GLU A 207 15.56 7.55 10.78
N VAL A 208 15.58 6.35 10.22
CA VAL A 208 15.08 5.12 10.87
C VAL A 208 16.12 4.01 10.70
N GLY A 209 16.81 3.67 11.78
CA GLY A 209 17.97 2.76 11.72
C GLY A 209 18.99 3.24 10.69
N GLN A 210 19.31 2.37 9.73
CA GLN A 210 20.23 2.67 8.62
C GLN A 210 19.60 3.37 7.40
N PHE A 211 18.30 3.65 7.41
CA PHE A 211 17.56 4.17 6.27
C PHE A 211 17.07 5.61 6.49
N LYS A 212 16.79 6.29 5.37
CA LYS A 212 16.25 7.65 5.35
C LYS A 212 14.89 7.65 4.67
N LEU A 213 13.86 8.01 5.44
CA LEU A 213 12.52 8.18 4.94
C LEU A 213 12.27 9.64 4.53
N ILE A 214 11.31 9.84 3.62
CA ILE A 214 10.80 11.16 3.26
C ILE A 214 10.39 11.97 4.50
N ASN A 215 10.60 13.29 4.49
CA ASN A 215 10.11 14.15 5.58
C ASN A 215 8.59 14.41 5.46
N ASN A 216 7.80 13.34 5.57
CA ASN A 216 6.34 13.37 5.57
C ASN A 216 5.81 12.23 6.44
N GLU A 217 5.83 12.44 7.75
CA GLU A 217 5.43 11.46 8.76
C GLU A 217 3.97 11.00 8.59
N ASN A 218 3.09 11.88 8.13
CA ASN A 218 1.70 11.53 7.83
C ASN A 218 1.62 10.49 6.72
N LEU A 219 2.39 10.66 5.65
CA LEU A 219 2.45 9.68 4.56
C LEU A 219 3.10 8.38 5.01
N ILE A 220 4.17 8.45 5.82
CA ILE A 220 4.81 7.26 6.41
C ILE A 220 3.80 6.49 7.27
N PHE A 221 3.08 7.15 8.18
CA PHE A 221 2.04 6.52 8.98
C PHE A 221 0.99 5.81 8.13
N LYS A 222 0.43 6.54 7.14
CA LYS A 222 -0.58 5.99 6.23
C LYS A 222 -0.06 4.75 5.51
N ALA A 223 1.18 4.81 5.03
CA ALA A 223 1.80 3.72 4.30
C ALA A 223 2.02 2.50 5.19
N ILE A 224 2.60 2.68 6.38
CA ILE A 224 2.84 1.58 7.32
C ILE A 224 1.54 0.91 7.73
N ILE A 225 0.50 1.67 8.10
CA ILE A 225 -0.82 1.09 8.44
C ILE A 225 -1.40 0.31 7.25
N GLU A 226 -1.29 0.83 6.03
CA GLU A 226 -1.77 0.13 4.83
C GLU A 226 -0.96 -1.14 4.53
N MET A 227 0.37 -1.13 4.74
CA MET A 227 1.21 -2.31 4.62
C MET A 227 0.84 -3.38 5.66
N LEU A 228 0.66 -2.99 6.94
CA LEU A 228 0.23 -3.91 8.00
C LEU A 228 -1.15 -4.51 7.68
N TYR A 229 -2.08 -3.72 7.15
CA TYR A 229 -3.38 -4.22 6.70
C TYR A 229 -3.25 -5.22 5.54
N GLY A 230 -2.38 -4.95 4.56
CA GLY A 230 -2.08 -5.88 3.46
C GLY A 230 -1.47 -7.20 3.97
N LEU A 231 -0.50 -7.13 4.89
CA LEU A 231 0.09 -8.31 5.53
C LEU A 231 -0.97 -9.12 6.30
N ARG A 232 -1.91 -8.46 6.99
CA ARG A 232 -3.05 -9.11 7.62
C ARG A 232 -3.90 -9.85 6.60
N ASN A 233 -4.31 -9.17 5.53
CA ASN A 233 -5.17 -9.77 4.51
C ASN A 233 -4.52 -11.00 3.88
N ASN A 234 -3.20 -10.97 3.67
CA ASN A 234 -2.47 -12.13 3.17
C ASN A 234 -2.58 -13.37 4.05
N LEU A 235 -2.61 -13.22 5.37
CA LEU A 235 -2.83 -14.34 6.29
C LEU A 235 -4.29 -14.83 6.25
N PHE A 236 -5.25 -13.92 6.30
CA PHE A 236 -6.68 -14.28 6.35
C PHE A 236 -7.21 -14.86 5.04
N HIS A 237 -6.68 -14.45 3.90
CA HIS A 237 -7.04 -14.99 2.59
C HIS A 237 -6.19 -16.21 2.19
N GLY A 238 -5.20 -16.59 3.01
CA GLY A 238 -4.33 -17.73 2.71
C GLY A 238 -3.47 -17.55 1.46
N SER A 239 -3.26 -16.31 1.00
CA SER A 239 -2.44 -15.99 -0.17
C SER A 239 -0.94 -16.01 0.13
N LEU A 240 -0.56 -16.00 1.42
CA LEU A 240 0.83 -16.14 1.84
C LEU A 240 1.29 -17.60 1.78
N THR A 241 2.45 -17.84 1.17
CA THR A 241 3.20 -19.09 1.37
C THR A 241 4.10 -18.93 2.61
N PRO A 242 3.90 -19.71 3.70
CA PRO A 242 4.74 -19.60 4.89
C PRO A 242 6.20 -19.95 4.59
N SER A 243 7.12 -19.17 5.12
CA SER A 243 8.57 -19.38 4.98
C SER A 243 9.32 -18.67 6.11
N PRO A 244 10.56 -19.06 6.44
CA PRO A 244 11.37 -18.35 7.44
C PRO A 244 11.51 -16.86 7.14
N ASP A 245 11.59 -16.52 5.86
CA ASP A 245 11.73 -15.14 5.41
C ASP A 245 10.45 -14.33 5.52
N ALA A 246 9.31 -14.94 5.16
CA ALA A 246 8.01 -14.35 5.45
C ALA A 246 7.85 -14.16 6.96
N ASN A 247 8.25 -15.13 7.79
CA ASN A 247 8.18 -15.02 9.25
C ASN A 247 8.92 -13.79 9.78
N LYS A 248 10.10 -13.46 9.24
CA LYS A 248 10.85 -12.22 9.58
C LYS A 248 10.11 -10.94 9.21
N VAL A 249 9.37 -10.91 8.09
CA VAL A 249 8.51 -9.77 7.75
C VAL A 249 7.40 -9.61 8.79
N TYR A 250 6.75 -10.72 9.16
CA TYR A 250 5.68 -10.71 10.15
C TYR A 250 6.17 -10.41 11.56
N GLU A 251 7.41 -10.76 11.90
CA GLU A 251 8.07 -10.33 13.13
C GLU A 251 8.16 -8.81 13.21
N ALA A 252 8.74 -8.17 12.19
CA ALA A 252 8.88 -6.72 12.16
C ALA A 252 7.51 -6.02 12.20
N ALA A 253 6.55 -6.53 11.42
CA ALA A 253 5.17 -6.04 11.41
C ALA A 253 4.49 -6.19 12.78
N TYR A 254 4.68 -7.32 13.45
CA TYR A 254 4.21 -7.56 14.82
C TYR A 254 4.79 -6.56 15.80
N ARG A 255 6.11 -6.35 15.80
CA ARG A 255 6.77 -5.44 16.74
C ARG A 255 6.27 -3.99 16.60
N ILE A 256 6.12 -3.52 15.36
CA ILE A 256 5.53 -2.19 15.07
C ILE A 256 4.11 -2.10 15.62
N LEU A 257 3.24 -3.05 15.24
CA LEU A 257 1.84 -3.01 15.64
C LEU A 257 1.67 -3.16 17.15
N LYS A 258 2.52 -3.97 17.79
CA LYS A 258 2.49 -4.22 19.23
C LYS A 258 2.77 -2.95 20.03
N GLN A 259 3.80 -2.19 19.65
CA GLN A 259 4.12 -0.91 20.28
C GLN A 259 2.99 0.11 20.09
N ILE A 260 2.37 0.16 18.90
CA ILE A 260 1.20 1.01 18.69
C ILE A 260 0.08 0.62 19.66
N VAL A 261 -0.27 -0.68 19.73
CA VAL A 261 -1.38 -1.19 20.55
C VAL A 261 -1.14 -1.03 22.06
N GLU A 262 0.10 -1.00 22.53
CA GLU A 262 0.41 -0.83 23.95
C GLU A 262 -0.09 0.51 24.49
N ASP A 263 0.00 1.57 23.69
CA ASP A 263 -0.46 2.92 24.04
C ASP A 263 -1.93 3.19 23.71
N LEU A 264 -2.67 2.20 23.17
CA LEU A 264 -4.10 2.32 22.86
C LEU A 264 -5.02 1.90 24.01
N LYS A 265 -4.44 1.41 25.11
CA LYS A 265 -5.15 0.88 26.28
C LYS A 265 -5.49 1.95 27.30
#